data_AF-A0AAD9ULD6-F1
#
_entry.id   AF-A0AAD9ULD6-F1
#
_cell.length_a   1.000
_cell.length_b   1.000
_cell.length_c   1.000
_cell.angle_alpha   90.00
_cell.angle_beta   90.00
_cell.angle_gamma   90.00
#
_symmetry.space_group_name_H-M   'P 1'
#
loop_
_entity.id
_entity.type
_entity.pdbx_description
1 polymer ?
#
loop_
_entity_poly.entity_id
_entity_poly.type
_entity_poly.pdbx_seq_one_letter_code
_entity_poly.pdbx_strand_id
1 'polypeptide(L)'
;MLAAGYIYIHTYIQYVRTYVRTYVHTYVHTYIHTYIHTYINTYIHTYIHTYIHTYKHTYIHDTYIHIHTYIHTYIHTYIHTYIHTYIHTYIHTYIHTYIHTYINTYIHTYIHTYIHTYIHTYIHTYIHTYIHTYIHTYIHTYIHTYIHTYIHTYIHTYIHTYIHTYIHTYIHTYIHTYIHTYIHTYILLQVIAKKYRQPDAHAYQSISVLAIKIIFPPLLPKLLCGFLLWQ
;
A
#
# COMPACT_ATOMS: atom_id res chain seq x y z
N MET A 1 107.03 -113.66 -29.08
CA MET A 1 107.13 -112.38 -28.33
C MET A 1 106.48 -111.20 -29.06
N LEU A 2 106.51 -111.12 -30.40
CA LEU A 2 105.95 -109.97 -31.15
C LEU A 2 104.41 -109.85 -31.10
N ALA A 3 103.65 -110.96 -31.09
CA ALA A 3 102.18 -110.94 -31.09
C ALA A 3 101.55 -110.46 -29.76
N ALA A 4 102.14 -110.83 -28.61
CA ALA A 4 101.64 -110.41 -27.30
C ALA A 4 101.87 -108.89 -27.05
N GLY A 5 103.01 -108.37 -27.51
CA GLY A 5 103.29 -106.92 -27.49
C GLY A 5 102.31 -106.14 -28.36
N TYR A 6 101.97 -106.65 -29.55
CA TYR A 6 100.99 -106.04 -30.44
C TYR A 6 99.58 -105.99 -29.84
N ILE A 7 99.11 -107.10 -29.24
CA ILE A 7 97.79 -107.17 -28.59
C ILE A 7 97.72 -106.20 -27.40
N TYR A 8 98.76 -106.17 -26.55
CA TYR A 8 98.82 -105.26 -25.39
C TYR A 8 98.79 -103.79 -25.83
N ILE A 9 99.59 -103.42 -26.82
CA ILE A 9 99.61 -102.07 -27.39
C ILE A 9 98.23 -101.72 -27.98
N HIS A 10 97.60 -102.63 -28.73
CA HIS A 10 96.28 -102.40 -29.30
C HIS A 10 95.19 -102.24 -28.22
N THR A 11 95.15 -103.10 -27.20
CA THR A 11 94.18 -102.99 -26.09
C THR A 11 94.41 -101.73 -25.26
N TYR A 12 95.66 -101.34 -25.03
CA TYR A 12 96.00 -100.11 -24.32
C TYR A 12 95.58 -98.87 -25.13
N ILE A 13 95.85 -98.86 -26.44
CA ILE A 13 95.38 -97.79 -27.34
C ILE A 13 93.85 -97.70 -27.35
N GLN A 14 93.14 -98.85 -27.37
CA GLN A 14 91.66 -98.85 -27.31
C GLN A 14 91.15 -98.35 -25.95
N TYR A 15 91.76 -98.75 -24.83
CA TYR A 15 91.40 -98.26 -23.49
C TYR A 15 91.61 -96.76 -23.36
N VAL A 16 92.78 -96.26 -23.77
CA VAL A 16 93.09 -94.83 -23.80
C VAL A 16 92.10 -94.10 -24.71
N ARG A 17 91.79 -94.65 -25.88
CA ARG A 17 90.80 -94.08 -26.81
C ARG A 17 89.41 -94.01 -26.20
N THR A 18 88.95 -95.07 -25.54
CA THR A 18 87.63 -95.07 -24.87
C THR A 18 87.60 -94.12 -23.70
N TYR A 19 88.64 -94.09 -22.86
CA TYR A 19 88.72 -93.22 -21.69
C TYR A 19 88.78 -91.75 -22.08
N VAL A 20 89.65 -91.40 -23.04
CA VAL A 20 89.72 -90.04 -23.60
C VAL A 20 88.39 -89.67 -24.25
N ARG A 21 87.79 -90.58 -25.03
CA ARG A 21 86.49 -90.33 -25.65
C ARG A 21 85.39 -90.09 -24.62
N THR A 22 85.28 -90.93 -23.59
CA THR A 22 84.23 -90.79 -22.57
C THR A 22 84.46 -89.57 -21.70
N TYR A 23 85.69 -89.31 -21.26
CA TYR A 23 86.02 -88.16 -20.42
C TYR A 23 85.85 -86.84 -21.16
N VAL A 24 86.37 -86.75 -22.39
CA VAL A 24 86.18 -85.56 -23.24
C VAL A 24 84.69 -85.43 -23.57
N HIS A 25 84.00 -86.50 -23.94
CA HIS A 25 82.57 -86.43 -24.23
C HIS A 25 81.76 -86.00 -23.01
N THR A 26 81.95 -86.59 -21.84
CA THR A 26 81.18 -86.22 -20.64
C THR A 26 81.53 -84.82 -20.17
N TYR A 27 82.80 -84.43 -20.14
CA TYR A 27 83.21 -83.09 -19.72
C TYR A 27 82.72 -82.02 -20.68
N VAL A 28 82.92 -82.22 -21.98
CA VAL A 28 82.44 -81.29 -23.02
C VAL A 28 80.92 -81.26 -23.01
N HIS A 29 80.25 -82.40 -22.95
CA HIS A 29 78.79 -82.46 -22.91
C HIS A 29 78.23 -81.80 -21.65
N THR A 30 78.72 -82.10 -20.45
CA THR A 30 78.19 -81.49 -19.22
C THR A 30 78.53 -80.01 -19.15
N TYR A 31 79.74 -79.60 -19.50
CA TYR A 31 80.13 -78.19 -19.48
C TYR A 31 79.33 -77.39 -20.50
N ILE A 32 79.27 -77.83 -21.76
CA ILE A 32 78.48 -77.17 -22.80
C ILE A 32 77.00 -77.20 -22.44
N HIS A 33 76.45 -78.35 -22.06
CA HIS A 33 75.04 -78.47 -21.71
C HIS A 33 74.69 -77.58 -20.52
N THR A 34 75.44 -77.64 -19.41
CA THR A 34 75.13 -76.81 -18.23
C THR A 34 75.36 -75.34 -18.51
N TYR A 35 76.45 -74.94 -19.17
CA TYR A 35 76.71 -73.53 -19.48
C TYR A 35 75.66 -72.98 -20.45
N ILE A 36 75.41 -73.67 -21.57
CA ILE A 36 74.42 -73.22 -22.55
C ILE A 36 73.03 -73.27 -21.95
N HIS A 37 72.63 -74.35 -21.27
CA HIS A 37 71.31 -74.46 -20.66
C HIS A 37 71.10 -73.42 -19.56
N THR A 38 72.05 -73.21 -18.66
CA THR A 38 71.90 -72.20 -17.61
C THR A 38 71.96 -70.80 -18.18
N TYR A 39 72.87 -70.49 -19.11
CA TYR A 39 72.95 -69.16 -19.73
C TYR A 39 71.70 -68.84 -20.55
N ILE A 40 71.29 -69.74 -21.45
CA ILE A 40 70.08 -69.53 -22.27
C ILE A 40 68.85 -69.48 -21.37
N ASN A 41 68.68 -70.42 -20.45
CA ASN A 41 67.49 -70.44 -19.61
C ASN A 41 67.45 -69.23 -18.68
N THR A 42 68.55 -68.86 -18.01
CA THR A 42 68.55 -67.66 -17.17
C THR A 42 68.37 -66.39 -17.99
N TYR A 43 69.06 -66.23 -19.12
CA TYR A 43 68.94 -65.03 -19.94
C TYR A 43 67.54 -64.90 -20.55
N ILE A 44 67.03 -65.96 -21.19
CA ILE A 44 65.70 -65.96 -21.79
C ILE A 44 64.63 -65.85 -20.71
N HIS A 45 64.70 -66.65 -19.65
CA HIS A 45 63.72 -66.61 -18.57
C HIS A 45 63.73 -65.25 -17.89
N THR A 46 64.88 -64.73 -17.46
CA THR A 46 64.91 -63.41 -16.80
C THR A 46 64.51 -62.31 -17.75
N TYR A 47 65.02 -62.25 -18.98
CA TYR A 47 64.67 -61.19 -19.92
C TYR A 47 63.19 -61.23 -20.30
N ILE A 48 62.68 -62.38 -20.72
CA ILE A 48 61.27 -62.51 -21.13
C ILE A 48 60.35 -62.33 -19.92
N HIS A 49 60.64 -62.99 -18.80
CA HIS A 49 59.80 -62.88 -17.60
C HIS A 49 59.81 -61.46 -17.06
N THR A 50 60.97 -60.83 -16.88
CA THR A 50 61.03 -59.46 -16.37
C THR A 50 60.40 -58.48 -17.34
N TYR A 51 60.68 -58.58 -18.64
CA TYR A 51 60.10 -57.68 -19.63
C TYR A 51 58.58 -57.82 -19.71
N ILE A 52 58.06 -59.04 -19.86
CA ILE A 52 56.61 -59.28 -19.95
C ILE A 52 55.92 -58.92 -18.63
N HIS A 53 56.49 -59.32 -17.48
CA HIS A 53 55.90 -59.04 -16.17
C HIS A 53 55.89 -57.55 -15.88
N THR A 54 57.02 -56.85 -16.07
CA THR A 54 57.10 -55.40 -15.85
C THR A 54 56.18 -54.66 -16.80
N TYR A 55 56.21 -54.96 -18.10
CA TYR A 55 55.35 -54.30 -19.08
C TYR A 55 53.85 -54.51 -18.79
N LYS A 56 53.44 -55.74 -18.50
CA LYS A 56 52.04 -56.01 -18.12
C LYS A 56 51.67 -55.31 -16.82
N HIS A 57 52.53 -55.37 -15.81
CA HIS A 57 52.25 -54.75 -14.52
C HIS A 57 52.15 -53.23 -14.63
N THR A 58 53.08 -52.57 -15.33
CA THR A 58 53.02 -51.12 -15.54
C THR A 58 51.79 -50.74 -16.35
N TYR A 59 51.47 -51.47 -17.42
CA TYR A 59 50.28 -51.20 -18.22
C TYR A 59 48.98 -51.33 -17.43
N ILE A 60 48.85 -52.39 -16.62
CA ILE A 60 47.68 -52.60 -15.75
C ILE A 60 47.62 -51.52 -14.66
N HIS A 61 48.76 -51.14 -14.10
CA HIS A 61 48.82 -50.10 -13.07
C HIS A 61 48.44 -48.72 -13.62
N ASP A 62 48.98 -48.35 -14.79
CA ASP A 62 48.68 -47.08 -15.45
C ASP A 62 47.20 -47.00 -15.87
N THR A 63 46.65 -48.09 -16.41
CA THR A 63 45.22 -48.16 -16.74
C THR A 63 44.35 -48.03 -15.50
N TYR A 64 44.71 -48.67 -14.38
CA TYR A 64 44.00 -48.51 -13.10
C TYR A 64 44.06 -47.06 -12.61
N ILE A 65 45.23 -46.42 -12.61
CA ILE A 65 45.38 -45.01 -12.21
C ILE A 65 44.54 -44.11 -13.10
N HIS A 66 44.54 -44.35 -14.41
CA HIS A 66 43.78 -43.54 -15.36
C HIS A 66 42.28 -43.66 -15.13
N ILE A 67 41.78 -44.89 -14.92
CA ILE A 67 40.37 -45.13 -14.58
C ILE A 67 40.01 -44.47 -13.25
N HIS A 68 40.84 -44.63 -12.21
CA HIS A 68 40.59 -44.05 -10.90
C HIS A 68 40.56 -42.52 -10.96
N THR A 69 41.53 -41.89 -11.63
CA THR A 69 41.59 -40.43 -11.79
C THR A 69 40.43 -39.91 -12.63
N TYR A 70 40.05 -40.61 -13.71
CA TYR A 70 38.89 -40.26 -14.51
C TYR A 70 37.59 -40.33 -13.70
N ILE A 71 37.35 -41.43 -12.99
CA ILE A 71 36.17 -41.60 -12.16
C ILE A 71 36.13 -40.55 -11.06
N HIS A 72 37.25 -40.34 -10.34
CA HIS A 72 37.31 -39.34 -9.28
C HIS A 72 37.05 -37.94 -9.81
N THR A 73 37.70 -37.54 -10.91
CA THR A 73 37.50 -36.21 -11.49
C THR A 73 36.09 -36.04 -12.03
N TYR A 74 35.54 -37.03 -12.73
CA TYR A 74 34.17 -36.98 -13.25
C TYR A 74 33.14 -36.89 -12.11
N ILE A 75 33.23 -37.76 -11.11
CA ILE A 75 32.32 -37.76 -9.96
C ILE A 75 32.48 -36.45 -9.18
N HIS A 76 33.70 -36.05 -8.85
CA HIS A 76 33.94 -34.83 -8.10
C HIS A 76 33.42 -33.60 -8.86
N THR A 77 33.76 -33.45 -10.14
CA THR A 77 33.30 -32.31 -10.93
C THR A 77 31.80 -32.33 -11.11
N TYR A 78 31.19 -33.47 -11.46
CA TYR A 78 29.75 -33.57 -11.66
C TYR A 78 28.99 -33.30 -10.36
N ILE A 79 29.33 -33.99 -9.27
CA ILE A 79 28.66 -33.80 -7.98
C ILE A 79 28.89 -32.39 -7.45
N HIS A 80 30.14 -31.92 -7.43
CA HIS A 80 30.43 -30.58 -6.92
C HIS A 80 29.73 -29.51 -7.75
N THR A 81 29.85 -29.55 -9.09
CA THR A 81 29.20 -28.54 -9.94
C THR A 81 27.69 -28.63 -9.84
N TYR A 82 27.09 -29.83 -9.91
CA TYR A 82 25.64 -29.98 -9.85
C TYR A 82 25.10 -29.55 -8.49
N ILE A 83 25.65 -30.06 -7.39
CA ILE A 83 25.19 -29.71 -6.04
C ILE A 83 25.44 -28.23 -5.78
N HIS A 84 26.64 -27.71 -6.05
CA HIS A 84 26.95 -26.31 -5.81
C HIS A 84 26.05 -25.40 -6.65
N THR A 85 25.95 -25.63 -7.96
CA THR A 85 25.11 -24.79 -8.82
C THR A 85 23.64 -24.92 -8.46
N TYR A 86 23.11 -26.12 -8.27
CA TYR A 86 21.70 -26.32 -7.94
C TYR A 86 21.35 -25.71 -6.58
N ILE A 87 22.11 -26.03 -5.52
CA ILE A 87 21.85 -25.49 -4.18
C ILE A 87 22.05 -23.98 -4.18
N HIS A 88 23.17 -23.47 -4.71
CA HIS A 88 23.43 -22.04 -4.73
C HIS A 88 22.36 -21.30 -5.53
N THR A 89 22.05 -21.73 -6.76
CA THR A 89 21.04 -21.05 -7.58
C THR A 89 19.67 -21.16 -6.97
N TYR A 90 19.24 -22.34 -6.52
CA TYR A 90 17.92 -22.53 -5.92
C TYR A 90 17.77 -21.72 -4.64
N ILE A 91 18.70 -21.85 -3.70
CA ILE A 91 18.64 -21.11 -2.43
C ILE A 91 18.74 -19.61 -2.69
N HIS A 92 19.72 -19.16 -3.49
CA HIS A 92 19.89 -17.74 -3.76
C HIS A 92 18.67 -17.17 -4.47
N THR A 93 18.18 -17.81 -5.53
CA THR A 93 17.00 -17.30 -6.26
C THR A 93 15.76 -17.36 -5.39
N TYR A 94 15.49 -18.47 -4.70
CA TYR A 94 14.30 -18.61 -3.87
C TYR A 94 14.32 -17.61 -2.71
N ILE A 95 15.41 -17.54 -1.94
CA ILE A 95 15.51 -16.61 -0.81
C ILE A 95 15.48 -15.16 -1.31
N HIS A 96 16.27 -14.81 -2.32
CA HIS A 96 16.31 -13.45 -2.81
C HIS A 96 14.96 -13.02 -3.39
N THR A 97 14.33 -13.85 -4.23
CA THR A 97 13.02 -13.53 -4.80
C THR A 97 11.95 -13.49 -3.73
N TYR A 98 11.87 -14.48 -2.84
CA TYR A 98 10.87 -14.51 -1.77
C TYR A 98 11.02 -13.32 -0.83
N ILE A 99 12.22 -13.06 -0.30
CA ILE A 99 12.46 -11.94 0.61
C ILE A 99 12.20 -10.62 -0.11
N HIS A 100 12.77 -10.41 -1.30
CA HIS A 100 12.61 -9.15 -2.01
C HIS A 100 11.15 -8.90 -2.39
N THR A 101 10.44 -9.91 -2.92
CA THR A 101 9.03 -9.76 -3.28
C THR A 101 8.14 -9.59 -2.05
N TYR A 102 8.32 -10.40 -1.02
CA TYR A 102 7.53 -10.30 0.21
C TYR A 102 7.75 -8.97 0.91
N ILE A 103 9.01 -8.55 1.10
CA ILE A 103 9.32 -7.27 1.75
C ILE A 103 8.82 -6.11 0.89
N ASN A 104 9.10 -6.07 -0.41
CA ASN A 104 8.61 -4.96 -1.23
C ASN A 104 7.09 -4.92 -1.29
N THR A 105 6.42 -6.06 -1.49
CA THR A 105 4.96 -6.07 -1.55
C THR A 105 4.35 -5.69 -0.21
N TYR A 106 4.84 -6.25 0.90
CA TYR A 106 4.32 -5.93 2.22
C TYR A 106 4.58 -4.47 2.60
N ILE A 107 5.81 -3.98 2.45
CA ILE A 107 6.15 -2.59 2.77
C ILE A 107 5.41 -1.64 1.84
N HIS A 108 5.43 -1.88 0.53
CA HIS A 108 4.78 -1.00 -0.44
C HIS A 108 3.27 -0.98 -0.21
N THR A 109 2.61 -2.14 -0.10
CA THR A 109 1.17 -2.19 0.15
C THR A 109 0.86 -1.56 1.49
N TYR A 110 1.47 -1.99 2.58
CA TYR A 110 1.15 -1.50 3.92
C TYR A 110 1.38 0.01 4.04
N ILE A 111 2.56 0.51 3.63
CA ILE A 111 2.86 1.95 3.71
C ILE A 111 1.97 2.73 2.75
N HIS A 112 1.83 2.30 1.49
CA HIS A 112 1.02 3.03 0.53
C HIS A 112 -0.45 3.04 0.96
N THR A 113 -1.04 1.89 1.33
CA THR A 113 -2.43 1.84 1.78
C THR A 113 -2.61 2.61 3.07
N TYR A 114 -1.74 2.42 4.06
CA TYR A 114 -1.90 3.09 5.35
C TYR A 114 -1.76 4.61 5.20
N ILE A 115 -0.70 5.09 4.56
CA ILE A 115 -0.50 6.53 4.35
C ILE A 115 -1.60 7.09 3.45
N HIS A 116 -1.89 6.47 2.32
CA HIS A 116 -2.89 6.97 1.39
C HIS A 116 -4.27 7.00 2.05
N THR A 117 -4.71 5.90 2.66
CA THR A 117 -6.02 5.87 3.35
C THR A 117 -6.06 6.82 4.52
N TYR A 118 -5.04 6.85 5.39
CA TYR A 118 -5.04 7.70 6.57
C TYR A 118 -5.02 9.18 6.18
N ILE A 119 -4.10 9.60 5.32
CA ILE A 119 -4.01 10.99 4.86
C ILE A 119 -5.26 11.36 4.07
N HIS A 120 -5.67 10.55 3.10
CA HIS A 120 -6.84 10.87 2.27
C HIS A 120 -8.10 10.92 3.12
N THR A 121 -8.37 9.93 3.96
CA THR A 121 -9.57 9.94 4.80
C THR A 121 -9.51 11.06 5.84
N TYR A 122 -8.40 11.24 6.54
CA TYR A 122 -8.28 12.29 7.56
C TYR A 122 -8.41 13.67 6.94
N ILE A 123 -7.65 13.99 5.89
CA ILE A 123 -7.71 15.29 5.24
C ILE A 123 -9.08 15.51 4.59
N HIS A 124 -9.57 14.55 3.81
CA HIS A 124 -10.85 14.69 3.13
C HIS A 124 -11.99 14.83 4.14
N THR A 125 -12.05 13.99 5.17
CA THR A 125 -13.11 14.09 6.19
C THR A 125 -12.97 15.37 7.00
N TYR A 126 -11.77 15.73 7.45
CA TYR A 126 -11.57 16.94 8.25
C TYR A 126 -11.90 18.20 7.44
N ILE A 127 -11.36 18.35 6.23
CA ILE A 127 -11.63 19.52 5.38
C ILE A 127 -13.10 19.54 4.98
N HIS A 128 -13.65 18.43 4.49
CA HIS A 128 -15.05 18.39 4.05
C HIS A 128 -15.99 18.66 5.22
N THR A 129 -15.82 18.00 6.37
CA THR A 129 -16.68 18.23 7.53
C THR A 129 -16.50 19.64 8.07
N TYR A 130 -15.28 20.14 8.24
CA TYR A 130 -15.04 21.47 8.77
C TYR A 130 -15.59 22.55 7.84
N ILE A 131 -15.28 22.51 6.55
CA ILE A 131 -15.77 23.49 5.58
C ILE A 131 -17.29 23.38 5.46
N HIS A 132 -17.83 22.18 5.25
CA HIS A 132 -19.26 22.00 5.08
C HIS A 132 -20.02 22.41 6.33
N THR A 133 -19.62 21.96 7.53
CA THR A 133 -20.31 22.35 8.76
C THR A 133 -20.13 23.83 9.05
N TYR A 134 -18.93 24.39 8.95
CA TYR A 134 -18.70 25.81 9.26
C TYR A 134 -19.45 26.71 8.28
N ILE A 135 -19.30 26.48 6.96
CA ILE A 135 -19.98 27.30 5.95
C ILE A 135 -21.49 27.10 6.04
N HIS A 136 -21.97 25.86 6.09
CA HIS A 136 -23.41 25.60 6.14
C HIS A 136 -24.01 26.16 7.42
N THR A 137 -23.43 25.90 8.59
CA THR A 137 -23.98 26.43 9.84
C THR A 137 -23.87 27.94 9.89
N TYR A 138 -22.72 28.54 9.56
CA TYR A 138 -22.55 29.99 9.63
C TYR A 138 -23.46 30.71 8.64
N ILE A 139 -23.47 30.31 7.37
CA ILE A 139 -24.32 30.94 6.35
C ILE A 139 -25.79 30.68 6.66
N HIS A 140 -26.18 29.44 6.92
CA HIS A 140 -27.59 29.12 7.17
C HIS A 140 -28.08 29.82 8.44
N THR A 141 -27.34 29.75 9.55
CA THR A 141 -27.77 30.41 10.79
C THR A 141 -27.74 31.92 10.63
N TYR A 142 -26.69 32.51 10.06
CA TYR A 142 -26.61 33.97 9.90
C TYR A 142 -27.69 34.49 8.97
N ILE A 143 -27.84 33.92 7.77
CA ILE A 143 -28.87 34.34 6.81
C ILE A 143 -30.26 34.07 7.37
N HIS A 144 -30.53 32.86 7.87
CA HIS A 144 -31.86 32.53 8.36
C HIS A 144 -32.20 33.37 9.59
N THR A 145 -31.32 33.49 10.58
CA THR A 145 -31.62 34.30 11.77
C THR A 145 -31.70 35.77 11.42
N TYR A 146 -30.75 36.33 10.67
CA TYR A 146 -30.77 37.76 10.34
C TYR A 146 -31.97 38.12 9.48
N ILE A 147 -32.20 37.41 8.37
CA ILE A 147 -33.34 37.70 7.49
C ILE A 147 -34.66 37.42 8.21
N HIS A 148 -34.82 36.26 8.83
CA HIS A 148 -36.08 35.93 9.49
C HIS A 148 -36.35 36.88 10.65
N THR A 149 -35.39 37.13 11.53
CA THR A 149 -35.61 38.05 12.66
C THR A 149 -35.79 39.48 12.18
N TYR A 150 -34.97 39.98 11.26
CA TYR A 150 -35.10 41.35 10.77
C TYR A 150 -36.42 41.57 10.05
N ILE A 151 -36.76 40.72 9.08
CA ILE A 151 -38.01 40.86 8.32
C ILE A 151 -39.21 40.62 9.24
N HIS A 152 -39.21 39.55 10.04
CA HIS A 152 -40.34 39.26 10.91
C HIS A 152 -40.52 40.36 11.96
N THR A 153 -39.45 40.80 12.64
CA THR A 153 -39.57 41.87 13.64
C THR A 153 -39.93 43.19 13.00
N TYR A 154 -39.31 43.58 11.88
CA TYR A 154 -39.61 44.84 11.23
C TYR A 154 -41.05 44.88 10.70
N ILE A 155 -41.47 43.86 9.95
CA ILE A 155 -42.84 43.79 9.42
C ILE A 155 -43.84 43.67 10.57
N HIS A 156 -43.62 42.76 11.51
CA HIS A 156 -44.56 42.58 12.63
C HIS A 156 -44.64 43.83 13.48
N THR A 157 -43.52 44.43 13.89
CA THR A 157 -43.55 45.66 14.70
C THR A 157 -44.13 46.82 13.93
N TYR A 158 -43.72 47.06 12.67
CA TYR A 158 -44.22 48.17 11.89
C TYR A 158 -45.71 48.04 11.60
N ILE A 159 -46.16 46.89 11.08
CA ILE A 159 -47.58 46.67 10.78
C ILE A 159 -48.39 46.66 12.07
N HIS A 160 -47.98 45.90 13.09
CA HIS A 160 -48.74 45.83 14.34
C HIS A 160 -48.80 47.19 15.02
N THR A 161 -47.67 47.88 15.20
CA THR A 161 -47.70 49.19 15.86
C THR A 161 -48.44 50.21 15.03
N TYR A 162 -48.21 50.31 13.72
CA TYR A 162 -48.87 51.31 12.88
C TYR A 162 -50.37 51.06 12.81
N ILE A 163 -50.79 49.84 12.46
CA ILE A 163 -52.22 49.52 12.36
C ILE A 163 -52.89 49.60 13.72
N HIS A 164 -52.32 48.97 14.76
CA HIS A 164 -52.92 48.98 16.08
C HIS A 164 -52.99 50.41 16.64
N THR A 165 -51.89 51.17 16.62
CA THR A 165 -51.92 52.54 17.16
C THR A 165 -52.80 53.44 16.32
N TYR A 166 -52.72 53.40 14.99
CA TYR A 166 -53.53 54.26 14.14
C TYR A 166 -55.02 53.94 14.29
N ILE A 167 -55.42 52.68 14.13
CA ILE A 167 -56.84 52.29 14.24
C ILE A 167 -57.32 52.49 15.67
N HIS A 168 -56.58 52.03 16.68
CA HIS A 168 -57.02 52.16 18.06
C HIS A 168 -57.11 53.63 18.46
N THR A 169 -56.09 54.44 18.21
CA THR A 169 -56.15 55.86 18.59
C THR A 169 -57.18 56.60 17.77
N TYR A 170 -57.27 56.39 16.46
CA TYR A 170 -58.25 57.08 15.62
C TYR A 170 -59.68 56.71 16.01
N ILE A 171 -60.01 55.42 16.07
CA ILE A 171 -61.37 54.97 16.43
C ILE A 171 -61.69 55.34 17.87
N HIS A 172 -60.79 55.05 18.83
CA HIS A 172 -61.05 55.34 20.23
C HIS A 172 -61.20 56.84 20.45
N THR A 173 -60.27 57.67 19.96
CA THR A 173 -60.39 59.12 20.14
C THR A 173 -61.59 59.68 19.41
N TYR A 174 -61.85 59.28 18.16
CA TYR A 174 -62.97 59.80 17.39
C TYR A 174 -64.30 59.41 18.03
N ILE A 175 -64.53 58.13 18.34
CA ILE A 175 -65.79 57.67 18.95
C ILE A 175 -65.93 58.22 20.37
N HIS A 176 -64.89 58.13 21.20
CA HIS A 176 -64.95 58.61 22.58
C HIS A 176 -65.18 60.12 22.61
N THR A 177 -64.41 60.91 21.86
CA THR A 177 -64.59 62.37 21.85
C THR A 177 -65.93 62.75 21.25
N TYR A 178 -66.34 62.15 20.14
CA TYR A 178 -67.61 62.46 19.49
C TYR A 178 -68.81 62.12 20.40
N ILE A 179 -68.88 60.90 20.94
CA ILE A 179 -69.98 60.49 21.82
C ILE A 179 -69.95 61.29 23.11
N HIS A 180 -68.79 61.44 23.76
CA HIS A 180 -68.68 62.17 25.03
C HIS A 180 -69.04 63.65 24.85
N THR A 181 -68.50 64.31 23.83
CA THR A 181 -68.82 65.72 23.57
C THR A 181 -70.27 65.88 23.15
N TYR A 182 -70.82 65.01 22.30
CA TYR A 182 -72.21 65.07 21.88
C TYR A 182 -73.18 64.88 23.05
N ILE A 183 -72.99 63.84 23.88
CA ILE A 183 -73.86 63.60 25.03
C ILE A 183 -73.71 64.71 26.06
N HIS A 184 -72.49 65.13 26.39
CA HIS A 184 -72.25 66.16 27.38
C HIS A 184 -72.81 67.52 26.94
N THR A 185 -72.60 67.90 25.67
CA THR A 185 -73.17 69.14 25.13
C THR A 185 -74.69 69.07 24.99
N TYR A 186 -75.25 67.92 24.60
CA TYR A 186 -76.70 67.73 24.54
C TYR A 186 -77.35 67.86 25.92
N ILE A 187 -76.78 67.23 26.95
CA ILE A 187 -77.26 67.36 28.34
C ILE A 187 -77.10 68.80 28.82
N LEU A 188 -75.94 69.43 28.57
CA LEU A 188 -75.70 70.82 28.95
C LEU A 188 -76.70 71.78 28.27
N LEU A 189 -76.99 71.59 26.99
CA LEU A 189 -78.00 72.36 26.25
C LEU A 189 -79.40 72.12 26.82
N GLN A 190 -79.76 70.89 27.19
CA GLN A 190 -81.04 70.60 27.86
C GLN A 190 -81.15 71.31 29.23
N VAL A 191 -80.05 71.36 29.99
CA VAL A 191 -80.00 72.08 31.28
C VAL A 191 -80.11 73.59 31.07
N ILE A 192 -79.39 74.15 30.11
CA ILE A 192 -79.46 75.58 29.74
C ILE A 192 -80.85 75.93 29.20
N ALA A 193 -81.44 75.10 28.33
CA ALA A 193 -82.80 75.28 27.80
C ALA A 193 -83.85 75.32 28.92
N LYS A 194 -83.70 74.48 29.95
CA LYS A 194 -84.56 74.53 31.14
C LYS A 194 -84.30 75.76 32.01
N LYS A 195 -83.07 76.26 32.05
CA LYS A 195 -82.67 77.42 32.86
C LYS A 195 -83.07 78.77 32.24
N TYR A 196 -83.16 78.88 30.92
CA TYR A 196 -83.42 80.14 30.19
C TYR A 196 -84.82 80.23 29.55
N ARG A 197 -85.82 79.57 30.14
CA ARG A 197 -87.20 79.66 29.65
C ARG A 197 -87.89 80.98 30.08
N GLN A 198 -87.43 82.14 29.60
CA GLN A 198 -88.16 83.42 29.44
C GLN A 198 -87.26 84.52 28.81
N PRO A 199 -87.80 85.61 28.22
CA PRO A 199 -87.87 85.81 26.77
C PRO A 199 -86.79 86.75 26.20
N ASP A 200 -85.60 86.23 25.85
CA ASP A 200 -84.65 86.96 25.00
C ASP A 200 -84.17 86.07 23.84
N ALA A 201 -84.87 86.17 22.71
CA ALA A 201 -84.68 85.30 21.54
C ALA A 201 -83.29 85.44 20.87
N HIS A 202 -82.59 86.57 21.04
CA HIS A 202 -81.28 86.82 20.42
C HIS A 202 -80.12 86.03 21.04
N ALA A 203 -80.19 85.69 22.33
CA ALA A 203 -79.14 84.90 23.00
C ALA A 203 -79.18 83.43 22.58
N TYR A 204 -80.38 82.87 22.39
CA TYR A 204 -80.57 81.46 22.03
C TYR A 204 -80.04 81.15 20.62
N GLN A 205 -80.28 82.07 19.67
CA GLN A 205 -79.85 81.93 18.27
C GLN A 205 -78.32 82.07 18.12
N SER A 206 -77.70 82.89 18.99
CA SER A 206 -76.25 83.07 19.02
C SER A 206 -75.55 81.84 19.64
N ILE A 207 -76.13 81.25 20.69
CA ILE A 207 -75.59 80.06 21.36
C ILE A 207 -75.79 78.80 20.51
N SER A 208 -76.92 78.64 19.82
CA SER A 208 -77.16 77.49 18.94
C SER A 208 -76.22 77.50 17.73
N VAL A 209 -75.95 78.65 17.13
CA VAL A 209 -75.01 78.79 16.01
C VAL A 209 -73.57 78.55 16.47
N LEU A 210 -73.18 79.03 17.66
CA LEU A 210 -71.87 78.76 18.24
C LEU A 210 -71.69 77.28 18.60
N ALA A 211 -72.74 76.63 19.13
CA ALA A 211 -72.75 75.20 19.44
C ALA A 211 -72.64 74.33 18.16
N ILE A 212 -73.37 74.67 17.08
CA ILE A 212 -73.26 73.96 15.79
C ILE A 212 -71.83 74.11 15.20
N LYS A 213 -71.20 75.27 15.35
CA LYS A 213 -69.80 75.52 14.93
C LYS A 213 -68.76 74.74 15.76
N ILE A 214 -69.09 74.40 17.01
CA ILE A 214 -68.25 73.57 17.90
C ILE A 214 -68.50 72.06 17.63
N ILE A 215 -69.72 71.67 17.26
CA ILE A 215 -70.11 70.28 16.96
C ILE A 215 -69.55 69.79 15.62
N PHE A 216 -69.37 70.68 14.62
CA PHE A 216 -68.72 70.35 13.34
C PHE A 216 -67.39 71.11 13.17
N PRO A 217 -66.24 70.55 13.61
CA PRO A 217 -64.95 71.18 13.36
C PRO A 217 -64.56 71.07 11.86
N PRO A 218 -63.91 72.07 11.26
CA PRO A 218 -63.48 72.04 9.86
C PRO A 218 -62.21 71.18 9.77
N LEU A 219 -62.35 69.87 9.65
CA LEU A 219 -61.21 68.94 9.51
C LEU A 219 -60.94 68.51 8.06
N LEU A 220 -61.50 69.21 7.08
CA LEU A 220 -61.22 68.93 5.67
C LEU A 220 -59.81 69.34 5.18
N PRO A 221 -59.10 70.38 5.71
CA PRO A 221 -57.79 70.72 5.15
C PRO A 221 -56.63 69.85 5.64
N LYS A 222 -56.78 69.09 6.74
CA LYS A 222 -55.70 68.23 7.27
C LYS A 222 -55.71 66.80 6.72
N LEU A 223 -56.74 66.43 5.95
CA LEU A 223 -56.88 65.11 5.33
C LEU A 223 -56.17 64.96 3.97
N LEU A 224 -55.87 66.07 3.27
CA LEU A 224 -55.14 66.03 1.99
C LEU A 224 -53.62 65.89 2.15
N CYS A 225 -53.05 66.34 3.28
CA CYS A 225 -51.60 66.28 3.50
C CYS A 225 -51.11 64.84 3.76
N GLY A 226 -51.97 63.99 4.35
CA GLY A 226 -51.65 62.57 4.57
C GLY A 226 -51.78 61.69 3.32
N PHE A 227 -52.58 62.10 2.33
CA PHE A 227 -52.78 61.36 1.08
C PHE A 227 -51.72 61.69 0.02
N LEU A 228 -51.14 62.90 0.06
CA LEU A 228 -50.04 63.32 -0.83
C LEU A 228 -48.64 62.83 -0.38
N LEU A 229 -48.52 62.27 0.83
CA LEU A 229 -47.30 61.59 1.30
C LEU A 229 -47.26 60.10 0.93
N TRP A 230 -48.27 59.63 0.16
CA TRP A 230 -48.38 58.26 -0.36
C TRP A 230 -48.75 58.24 -1.85
N GLN A 231 -48.15 59.16 -2.62
CA GLN A 231 -47.93 59.12 -4.08
C GLN A 231 -46.45 59.45 -4.35
#